data_AF-A0A358TXG1-F1
#
_entry.id   AF-A0A358TXG1-F1
#
_cell.length_a   1.000
_cell.length_b   1.000
_cell.length_c   1.000
_cell.angle_alpha   90.00
_cell.angle_beta   90.00
_cell.angle_gamma   90.00
#
_symmetry.space_group_name_H-M   'P 1'
#
loop_
_entity.id
_entity.type
_entity.pdbx_description
1 polymer ?
#
loop_
_entity_poly.entity_id
_entity_poly.type
_entity_poly.pdbx_seq_one_letter_code
_entity_poly.pdbx_strand_id
1 'polypeptide(L)' 'MEDLSILRNEDLTRRLQTLSEELEELEEEQSFVLKQTGIHLPGRTVKRYEFQIQLLKESITELQAEIERRK' A
#
# COMPACT_ATOMS: atom_id res chain seq x y z
N MET A 1 7.38 0.73 13.85
CA MET A 1 7.28 1.75 12.79
C MET A 1 8.62 2.43 12.68
N GLU A 2 9.10 2.59 11.46
CA GLU A 2 10.32 3.34 11.16
C GLU A 2 10.04 4.83 11.44
N ASP A 3 11.00 5.54 12.02
CA ASP A 3 10.83 6.96 12.29
C ASP A 3 10.95 7.74 10.97
N LEU A 4 9.84 8.29 10.48
CA LEU A 4 9.82 9.03 9.22
C LEU A 4 10.54 10.38 9.34
N SER A 5 10.67 10.92 10.56
CA SER A 5 11.26 12.24 10.81
C SER A 5 12.77 12.30 10.50
N ILE A 6 13.46 11.15 10.57
CA ILE A 6 14.90 11.05 10.30
C ILE A 6 15.24 10.83 8.82
N LEU A 7 14.25 10.50 7.98
CA LEU A 7 14.45 10.27 6.55
C LEU A 7 14.59 11.59 5.79
N ARG A 8 15.41 11.61 4.73
CA ARG A 8 15.49 12.77 3.82
C ARG A 8 14.25 12.83 2.93
N ASN A 9 13.92 14.02 2.43
CA ASN A 9 12.75 14.21 1.57
C ASN A 9 12.78 13.34 0.30
N GLU A 10 13.98 13.12 -0.27
CA GLU A 10 14.17 12.22 -1.42
C GLU A 10 13.84 10.77 -1.05
N ASP A 11 14.29 10.32 0.12
CA ASP A 11 14.06 8.96 0.61
C ASP A 11 12.56 8.75 0.94
N LEU A 12 11.89 9.75 1.52
CA LEU A 12 10.44 9.74 1.73
C LEU A 12 9.66 9.67 0.42
N THR A 13 10.06 10.46 -0.59
CA THR A 13 9.38 10.47 -1.90
C THR A 13 9.58 9.15 -2.64
N ARG A 14 10.80 8.59 -2.62
CA ARG A 14 11.08 7.28 -3.19
C ARG A 14 10.25 6.20 -2.52
N ARG A 15 10.18 6.22 -1.19
CA ARG A 15 9.40 5.25 -0.44
C ARG A 15 7.90 5.37 -0.71
N LEU A 16 7.39 6.59 -0.80
CA LEU A 16 6.00 6.85 -1.19
C LEU A 16 5.71 6.28 -2.57
N GLN A 17 6.61 6.48 -3.54
CA GLN A 17 6.47 5.92 -4.88
C GLN A 17 6.46 4.39 -4.83
N THR A 18 7.43 3.76 -4.18
CA THR A 18 7.51 2.29 -4.08
C THR A 18 6.25 1.70 -3.45
N LEU A 19 5.77 2.25 -2.33
CA LEU A 19 4.56 1.74 -1.69
C LEU A 19 3.30 1.97 -2.53
N SER A 20 3.27 3.03 -3.33
CA SER A 20 2.15 3.29 -4.25
C SER A 20 2.14 2.29 -5.41
N GLU A 21 3.31 1.96 -5.97
CA GLU A 21 3.47 0.92 -6.99
C GLU A 21 3.08 -0.47 -6.41
N GLU A 22 3.55 -0.80 -5.20
CA GLU A 22 3.16 -2.04 -4.51
C GLU A 22 1.65 -2.13 -4.24
N LEU A 23 1.01 -1.01 -3.89
CA LEU A 23 -0.43 -0.95 -3.68
C LEU A 23 -1.18 -1.20 -5.00
N GLU A 24 -0.75 -0.57 -6.09
CA GLU A 24 -1.34 -0.76 -7.42
C GLU A 24 -1.24 -2.22 -7.87
N GLU A 25 -0.05 -2.82 -7.77
CA GLU A 25 0.17 -4.23 -8.11
C GLU A 25 -0.73 -5.17 -7.29
N LEU A 26 -0.88 -4.91 -5.99
CA LEU A 26 -1.70 -5.73 -5.11
C LEU A 26 -3.21 -5.60 -5.40
N GLU A 27 -3.68 -4.38 -5.70
CA GLU A 27 -5.07 -4.13 -6.11
C GLU A 27 -5.36 -4.77 -7.49
N GLU A 28 -4.40 -4.72 -8.42
CA GLU A 28 -4.49 -5.43 -9.70
C GLU A 28 -4.54 -6.95 -9.52
N GLU A 29 -3.67 -7.51 -8.69
CA GLU A 29 -3.66 -8.94 -8.38
C GLU A 29 -5.00 -9.37 -7.78
N GLN A 30 -5.49 -8.65 -6.76
CA GLN A 30 -6.79 -8.93 -6.14
C GLN A 30 -7.92 -8.90 -7.18
N SER A 31 -7.94 -7.87 -8.02
CA SER A 31 -8.93 -7.66 -9.09
C SER A 31 -8.88 -8.78 -10.13
N PHE A 32 -7.68 -9.16 -10.57
CA PHE A 32 -7.46 -10.24 -11.53
C PHE A 32 -7.93 -11.58 -10.98
N VAL A 33 -7.52 -11.92 -9.75
CA VAL A 33 -7.85 -13.17 -9.10
C VAL A 33 -9.36 -13.30 -8.85
N LEU A 34 -10.04 -12.20 -8.49
CA LEU A 34 -11.50 -12.14 -8.34
C LEU A 34 -12.24 -12.21 -9.68
N LYS A 35 -11.74 -11.56 -10.74
CA LYS A 35 -12.40 -11.48 -12.06
C LYS A 35 -12.21 -12.73 -12.91
N GLN A 36 -11.00 -13.29 -12.93
CA GLN A 36 -10.62 -14.28 -13.94
C GLN A 36 -11.12 -15.69 -13.61
N THR A 37 -11.39 -15.98 -12.33
CA THR A 37 -11.56 -17.37 -11.92
C THR A 37 -13.01 -17.83 -11.97
N GLY A 38 -14.02 -16.96 -11.79
CA GLY A 38 -15.35 -17.44 -11.42
C GLY A 38 -15.36 -18.30 -10.16
N ILE A 39 -14.22 -18.37 -9.45
CA ILE A 39 -13.98 -19.13 -8.23
C ILE A 39 -14.25 -18.15 -7.10
N HIS A 40 -15.14 -18.55 -6.20
CA HIS A 40 -15.28 -17.85 -4.94
C HIS A 40 -13.96 -17.99 -4.17
N LEU A 41 -13.21 -16.88 -4.02
CA LEU A 41 -12.01 -16.93 -3.21
C LEU A 41 -12.38 -17.31 -1.77
N PRO A 42 -11.56 -18.15 -1.11
CA PRO A 42 -11.72 -18.36 0.31
C PRO A 42 -11.70 -17.01 1.03
N GLY A 43 -12.67 -16.76 1.90
CA GLY A 43 -12.76 -15.49 2.62
C GLY A 43 -11.48 -15.12 3.39
N ARG A 44 -10.67 -16.11 3.78
CA ARG A 44 -9.34 -15.89 4.37
C ARG A 44 -8.37 -15.21 3.39
N THR A 45 -8.41 -15.56 2.11
CA THR A 45 -7.56 -14.96 1.07
C THR A 45 -8.02 -13.54 0.76
N VAL A 46 -9.34 -13.31 0.66
CA VAL A 46 -9.90 -11.96 0.50
C VAL A 46 -9.47 -11.05 1.65
N LYS A 47 -9.64 -11.51 2.89
CA LYS A 47 -9.20 -10.78 4.09
C LYS A 47 -7.70 -10.51 4.12
N ARG A 48 -6.88 -11.38 3.52
CA ARG A 48 -5.43 -11.15 3.41
C ARG A 48 -5.13 -9.97 2.52
N TYR A 49 -5.74 -9.92 1.33
CA TYR A 49 -5.59 -8.77 0.42
C TYR A 49 -6.10 -7.49 1.07
N GLU A 50 -7.31 -7.51 1.66
CA GLU A 50 -7.87 -6.35 2.35
C GLU A 50 -6.93 -5.83 3.45
N PHE A 51 -6.37 -6.72 4.26
CA PHE A 51 -5.43 -6.35 5.31
C PHE A 51 -4.13 -5.75 4.75
N GLN A 52 -3.55 -6.36 3.71
CA GLN A 52 -2.31 -5.86 3.09
C GLN A 52 -2.52 -4.50 2.42
N ILE A 53 -3.63 -4.34 1.68
CA ILE A 53 -4.03 -3.06 1.07
C ILE A 53 -4.21 -1.99 2.15
N GLN A 54 -4.86 -2.33 3.26
CA GLN A 54 -5.09 -1.39 4.36
C GLN A 54 -3.75 -0.93 4.97
N LEU A 55 -2.82 -1.85 5.24
CA LEU A 55 -1.50 -1.50 5.77
C LEU A 55 -0.69 -0.62 4.82
N LEU A 56 -0.75 -0.89 3.51
CA LEU A 56 -0.09 -0.06 2.50
C LEU A 56 -0.71 1.34 2.46
N LYS A 57 -2.04 1.46 2.48
CA LYS A 57 -2.75 2.74 2.51
C LYS A 57 -2.43 3.56 3.77
N GLU A 58 -2.36 2.92 4.92
CA GLU A 58 -1.94 3.55 6.17
C GLU A 58 -0.51 4.09 6.07
N SER A 59 0.43 3.26 5.60
CA SER A 59 1.84 3.64 5.43
C SER A 59 2.01 4.80 4.43
N ILE A 60 1.28 4.76 3.31
CA ILE A 60 1.26 5.84 2.31
C ILE A 60 0.71 7.13 2.92
N THR A 61 -0.37 7.04 3.70
CA THR A 61 -0.99 8.20 4.34
C THR A 61 -0.05 8.84 5.35
N GLU A 62 0.66 8.05 6.15
CA GLU A 62 1.69 8.54 7.08
C GLU A 62 2.84 9.25 6.36
N LEU A 63 3.32 8.68 5.25
CA LEU A 63 4.37 9.31 4.43
C LEU A 63 3.91 10.61 3.78
N GLN A 64 2.69 10.64 3.24
CA GLN A 64 2.11 11.84 2.65
C GLN A 64 1.96 12.94 3.70
N ALA A 65 1.46 12.61 4.89
CA ALA A 65 1.31 13.56 6.00
C ALA A 65 2.67 14.13 6.44
N GLU A 66 3.71 13.30 6.54
CA GLU A 66 5.05 13.76 6.89
C GLU A 66 5.66 14.63 5.80
N ILE A 67 5.47 14.29 4.51
CA ILE A 67 5.92 15.13 3.39
C ILE A 67 5.20 16.49 3.40
N GLU A 68 3.89 16.51 3.62
CA GLU A 68 3.11 17.75 3.69
C GLU A 68 3.51 18.62 4.88
N ARG A 69 3.78 18.01 6.04
CA ARG A 69 4.26 18.73 7.23
C ARG A 69 5.57 19.48 7.00
N ARG A 70 6.39 19.03 6.05
CA ARG A 70 7.68 19.63 5.70
C ARG A 70 7.62 20.71 4.62
N LYS A 71 6.47 20.88 3.97
CA LYS A 71 6.24 21.97 2.99
C LYS A 71 6.01 23.30 3.71
#